data_AF-A0A844FS32-F1
#
_entry.id   AF-A0A844FS32-F1
#
_cell.length_a   1.000
_cell.length_b   1.000
_cell.length_c   1.000
_cell.angle_alpha   90.00
_cell.angle_beta   90.00
_cell.angle_gamma   90.00
#
_symmetry.space_group_name_H-M   'P 1'
#
loop_
_entity.id
_entity.type
_entity.pdbx_description
1 polymer ?
#
loop_
_entity_poly.entity_id
_entity_poly.type
_entity_poly.pdbx_seq_one_letter_code
_entity_poly.pdbx_strand_id
1 'polypeptide(L)'
;MRLVGKLLRLVRKREIVLLIILLAFFPVVVGKRDLRNFMAVSLYFNYPTLIINNIFLVILYKKMQVLNRMQYMLITRVGLKRSKLAVHGFVSLATFVLMMVLYGLLMLLYGTQEITAHLVMLFLIESVLYFLEANIIALQFHRQKQVLFVIIAIIINLGFHYIFVL
;
A
#
# COMPACT_ATOMS: atom_id res chain seq x y z
N MET A 1 2.74 -19.83 6.94
CA MET A 1 2.42 -18.75 7.92
C MET A 1 3.59 -18.36 8.83
N ARG A 2 4.37 -19.28 9.44
CA ARG A 2 5.49 -18.93 10.37
C ARG A 2 6.55 -17.96 9.81
N LEU A 3 6.81 -17.95 8.50
CA LEU A 3 7.82 -17.05 7.89
C LEU A 3 7.34 -15.60 7.79
N VAL A 4 6.07 -15.39 7.42
CA VAL A 4 5.48 -14.05 7.27
C VAL A 4 5.56 -13.29 8.59
N GLY A 5 5.23 -13.94 9.72
CA GLY A 5 5.38 -13.34 11.05
C GLY A 5 6.82 -12.95 11.41
N LYS A 6 7.83 -13.66 10.88
CA LYS A 6 9.24 -13.26 11.05
C LYS A 6 9.59 -12.07 10.17
N LEU A 7 9.05 -12.00 8.94
CA LEU A 7 9.24 -10.87 8.03
C LEU A 7 8.60 -9.59 8.57
N LEU A 8 7.50 -9.67 9.33
CA LEU A 8 6.90 -8.52 10.01
C LEU A 8 7.87 -7.81 10.97
N ARG A 9 8.84 -8.54 11.56
CA ARG A 9 9.88 -7.93 12.41
C ARG A 9 10.84 -7.02 11.63
N LEU A 10 10.82 -7.07 10.31
CA LEU A 10 11.61 -6.16 9.47
C LEU A 10 11.01 -4.76 9.42
N VAL A 11 9.73 -4.57 9.78
CA VAL A 11 9.11 -3.25 9.83
C VAL A 11 9.75 -2.44 10.96
N ARG A 12 10.38 -1.31 10.63
CA ARG A 12 11.10 -0.49 11.61
C ARG A 12 10.13 0.49 12.26
N LYS A 13 10.32 0.76 13.56
CA LYS A 13 9.51 1.75 14.30
C LYS A 13 9.45 3.11 13.61
N ARG A 14 10.57 3.59 13.04
CA ARG A 14 10.62 4.86 12.27
C ARG A 14 9.66 4.88 11.08
N GLU A 15 9.47 3.76 10.39
CA GLU A 15 8.54 3.67 9.24
C GLU A 15 7.10 3.73 9.72
N ILE A 16 6.79 3.09 10.86
CA ILE A 16 5.46 3.15 11.49
C ILE A 16 5.16 4.59 11.92
N VAL A 17 6.10 5.25 12.60
CA VAL A 17 5.94 6.66 13.03
C VAL A 17 5.73 7.58 11.83
N LEU A 18 6.49 7.39 10.74
CA LEU A 18 6.29 8.15 9.50
C LEU A 18 4.88 7.97 8.94
N LEU A 19 4.37 6.73 8.88
CA LEU A 19 3.02 6.45 8.39
C LEU A 19 1.95 7.06 9.31
N ILE A 20 2.13 7.01 10.62
CA ILE A 20 1.22 7.65 11.58
C ILE A 20 1.17 9.17 11.36
N ILE A 21 2.33 9.81 11.20
CA ILE A 21 2.39 11.27 10.94
C ILE A 21 1.67 11.62 9.64
N LEU A 22 1.89 10.84 8.57
CA LEU A 22 1.22 11.05 7.28
C LEU A 22 -0.30 10.88 7.39
N LEU A 23 -0.77 9.85 8.10
CA LEU A 23 -2.18 9.62 8.35
C LEU A 23 -2.81 10.74 9.19
N ALA A 24 -2.10 11.22 10.22
CA ALA A 24 -2.57 12.34 11.05
C ALA A 24 -2.65 13.66 10.27
N PHE A 25 -1.80 13.83 9.25
CA PHE A 25 -1.83 15.01 8.38
C PHE A 25 -2.99 14.98 7.37
N PHE A 26 -3.54 13.79 7.08
CA PHE A 26 -4.65 13.61 6.12
C PHE A 26 -5.84 14.56 6.36
N PRO A 27 -6.47 14.62 7.56
CA PRO A 27 -7.58 15.54 7.82
C PRO A 27 -7.21 17.02 7.69
N VAL A 28 -5.96 17.37 7.96
CA VAL A 28 -5.48 18.76 7.84
C VAL A 28 -5.47 19.21 6.37
N VAL A 29 -5.08 18.31 5.45
CA VAL A 29 -4.99 18.61 4.02
C VAL A 29 -6.35 18.60 3.33
N VAL A 30 -7.20 17.62 3.64
CA VAL A 30 -8.55 17.53 3.05
C VAL A 30 -9.49 18.59 3.63
N GLY A 31 -9.30 18.95 4.90
CA GLY A 31 -10.11 19.92 5.61
C GLY A 31 -11.53 19.43 5.91
N LYS A 32 -12.32 20.27 6.60
CA LYS A 32 -13.76 20.05 6.81
C LYS A 32 -14.56 20.47 5.57
N ARG A 33 -14.30 19.86 4.42
CA ARG A 33 -15.25 19.95 3.32
C ARG A 33 -16.50 19.15 3.71
N ASP A 34 -17.66 19.48 3.15
CA ASP A 34 -18.95 18.78 3.39
C ASP A 34 -18.97 17.32 2.83
N LEU A 35 -17.81 16.66 2.87
CA LEU A 35 -17.63 15.30 2.43
C LEU A 35 -18.09 14.37 3.55
N ARG A 36 -19.26 13.79 3.36
CA ARG A 36 -19.88 12.84 4.29
C ARG A 36 -19.70 11.37 3.87
N ASN A 37 -18.74 11.13 2.99
CA ASN A 37 -18.45 9.81 2.45
C ASN A 37 -16.94 9.58 2.29
N PHE A 38 -16.41 8.63 3.05
CA PHE A 38 -15.00 8.26 3.02
C PHE A 38 -14.51 7.72 1.67
N MET A 39 -15.36 7.01 0.92
CA MET A 39 -15.00 6.46 -0.40
C MET A 39 -14.82 7.60 -1.39
N ALA A 40 -15.73 8.59 -1.36
CA ALA A 40 -15.63 9.79 -2.19
C ALA A 40 -14.37 10.61 -1.84
N VAL A 41 -14.03 10.71 -0.55
CA VAL A 41 -12.77 11.34 -0.11
C VAL A 41 -11.56 10.59 -0.65
N SER A 42 -11.55 9.25 -0.55
CA SER A 42 -10.45 8.41 -1.05
C SER A 42 -10.25 8.52 -2.55
N LEU A 43 -11.34 8.63 -3.32
CA LEU A 43 -11.33 8.63 -4.79
C LEU A 43 -11.14 10.02 -5.41
N TYR A 44 -11.88 11.03 -4.94
CA TYR A 44 -11.93 12.36 -5.56
C TYR A 44 -11.02 13.38 -4.88
N PHE A 45 -10.71 13.20 -3.58
CA PHE A 45 -9.75 14.01 -2.84
C PHE A 45 -8.52 13.18 -2.48
N ASN A 46 -8.08 12.43 -3.48
CA ASN A 46 -7.10 11.37 -3.38
C ASN A 46 -5.64 11.86 -3.35
N TYR A 47 -5.33 13.17 -3.40
CA TYR A 47 -3.94 13.63 -3.30
C TYR A 47 -3.23 13.16 -2.01
N PRO A 48 -3.83 13.26 -0.81
CA PRO A 48 -3.20 12.71 0.40
C PRO A 48 -3.11 11.18 0.36
N THR A 49 -4.15 10.50 -0.16
CA THR A 49 -4.16 9.05 -0.39
C THR A 49 -3.01 8.61 -1.30
N LEU A 50 -2.82 9.31 -2.42
CA LEU A 50 -1.76 9.11 -3.41
C LEU A 50 -0.37 9.29 -2.78
N ILE A 51 -0.17 10.34 -1.98
CA ILE A 51 1.11 10.57 -1.30
C ILE A 51 1.41 9.43 -0.33
N ILE A 52 0.44 9.03 0.50
CA ILE A 52 0.58 7.90 1.43
C ILE A 52 0.90 6.62 0.67
N ASN A 53 0.15 6.33 -0.39
CA ASN A 53 0.29 5.15 -1.20
C ASN A 53 1.70 5.06 -1.81
N ASN A 54 2.18 6.14 -2.43
CA ASN A 54 3.49 6.20 -3.05
C ASN A 54 4.63 6.09 -2.02
N ILE A 55 4.53 6.77 -0.87
CA ILE A 55 5.53 6.63 0.20
C ILE A 55 5.59 5.19 0.69
N PHE A 56 4.44 4.53 0.85
CA PHE A 56 4.39 3.14 1.25
C PHE A 56 5.00 2.20 0.20
N LEU A 57 4.72 2.40 -1.09
CA LEU A 57 5.36 1.66 -2.18
C LEU A 57 6.90 1.81 -2.14
N VAL A 58 7.41 3.02 -1.87
CA VAL A 58 8.84 3.27 -1.70
C VAL A 58 9.41 2.57 -0.44
N ILE A 59 8.64 2.48 0.65
CA ILE A 59 9.03 1.70 1.84
C ILE A 59 9.12 0.21 1.49
N LEU A 60 8.10 -0.35 0.83
CA LEU A 60 8.09 -1.75 0.39
C LEU A 60 9.29 -2.07 -0.50
N TYR A 61 9.63 -1.18 -1.42
CA TYR A 61 10.82 -1.32 -2.25
C TYR A 61 12.11 -1.43 -1.44
N LYS A 62 12.31 -0.53 -0.48
CA LYS A 62 13.47 -0.57 0.41
C LYS A 62 13.49 -1.88 1.21
N LYS A 63 12.33 -2.42 1.60
CA LYS A 63 12.24 -3.74 2.23
C LYS A 63 12.61 -4.88 1.29
N MET A 64 12.17 -4.83 0.04
CA MET A 64 12.57 -5.83 -0.96
C MET A 64 14.08 -5.85 -1.18
N GLN A 65 14.75 -4.69 -1.15
CA GLN A 65 16.21 -4.65 -1.21
C GLN A 65 16.88 -5.37 -0.03
N VAL A 66 16.35 -5.22 1.19
CA VAL A 66 16.85 -5.93 2.38
C VAL A 66 16.60 -7.43 2.26
N LEU A 67 15.42 -7.85 1.81
CA LEU A 67 15.07 -9.25 1.58
C LEU A 67 15.95 -9.90 0.50
N ASN A 68 16.24 -9.17 -0.57
CA ASN A 68 17.14 -9.63 -1.62
C ASN A 68 18.57 -9.87 -1.12
N ARG A 69 19.07 -9.08 -0.16
CA ARG A 69 20.37 -9.36 0.47
C ARG A 69 20.37 -10.65 1.28
N MET A 70 19.22 -11.03 1.84
CA MET A 70 19.04 -12.26 2.63
C MET A 70 18.51 -13.43 1.79
N GLN A 71 18.37 -13.27 0.47
CA GLN A 71 17.69 -14.25 -0.38
C GLN A 71 18.33 -15.64 -0.31
N TYR A 72 19.66 -15.72 -0.30
CA TYR A 72 20.37 -16.99 -0.26
C TYR A 72 20.07 -17.76 1.03
N MET A 73 20.07 -17.07 2.17
CA MET A 73 19.71 -17.67 3.46
C MET A 73 18.24 -18.09 3.54
N LEU A 74 17.33 -17.32 2.94
CA LEU A 74 15.91 -17.66 2.92
C LEU A 74 15.63 -18.89 2.04
N ILE A 75 16.23 -18.91 0.85
CA ILE A 75 16.03 -19.96 -0.16
C ILE A 75 16.63 -21.28 0.31
N THR A 76 17.83 -21.27 0.90
CA THR A 76 18.47 -22.49 1.41
C THR A 76 17.68 -23.11 2.56
N ARG A 77 17.04 -22.31 3.43
CA ARG A 77 16.28 -22.82 4.58
C ARG A 77 14.89 -23.34 4.24
N VAL A 78 14.20 -22.75 3.27
CA VAL A 78 12.75 -22.97 3.09
C VAL A 78 12.39 -23.31 1.64
N GLY A 79 13.34 -23.19 0.71
CA GLY A 79 13.15 -23.37 -0.72
C GLY A 79 12.63 -22.11 -1.43
N LEU A 80 12.89 -22.03 -2.73
CA LEU A 80 12.58 -20.86 -3.56
C LEU A 80 11.08 -20.55 -3.62
N LYS A 81 10.25 -21.55 -3.92
CA LYS A 81 8.78 -21.38 -4.05
C LYS A 81 8.16 -20.85 -2.76
N ARG A 82 8.51 -21.43 -1.61
CA ARG A 82 7.99 -21.01 -0.29
C ARG A 82 8.53 -19.64 0.13
N SER A 83 9.76 -19.31 -0.22
CA SER A 83 10.33 -17.97 0.03
C SER A 83 9.59 -16.89 -0.76
N LYS A 84 9.36 -17.11 -2.06
CA LYS A 84 8.55 -16.20 -2.90
C LYS A 84 7.15 -16.00 -2.31
N LEU A 85 6.46 -17.11 -2.00
CA LEU A 85 5.11 -17.05 -1.41
C LEU A 85 5.09 -16.26 -0.10
N ALA A 86 6.10 -16.43 0.74
CA ALA A 86 6.19 -15.71 2.00
C ALA A 86 6.47 -14.21 1.83
N VAL A 87 7.27 -13.82 0.82
CA VAL A 87 7.52 -12.41 0.50
C VAL A 87 6.25 -11.75 -0.04
N HIS A 88 5.57 -12.38 -1.00
CA HIS A 88 4.27 -11.89 -1.47
C HIS A 88 3.25 -11.83 -0.34
N GLY A 89 3.16 -12.86 0.51
CA GLY A 89 2.28 -12.86 1.68
C GLY A 89 2.61 -11.75 2.68
N PHE A 90 3.89 -11.42 2.89
CA PHE A 90 4.31 -10.30 3.71
C PHE A 90 3.89 -8.95 3.12
N VAL A 91 4.12 -8.74 1.82
CA VAL A 91 3.73 -7.51 1.14
C VAL A 91 2.21 -7.34 1.15
N SER A 92 1.47 -8.37 0.75
CA SER A 92 0.02 -8.41 0.79
C SER A 92 -0.55 -8.09 2.18
N LEU A 93 0.01 -8.69 3.24
CA LEU A 93 -0.42 -8.41 4.61
C LEU A 93 -0.12 -6.96 5.01
N ALA A 94 1.05 -6.44 4.67
CA ALA A 94 1.42 -5.06 4.98
C ALA A 94 0.51 -4.06 4.26
N THR A 95 0.22 -4.28 2.97
CA THR A 95 -0.70 -3.46 2.18
C THR A 95 -2.12 -3.51 2.74
N PHE A 96 -2.62 -4.71 3.06
CA PHE A 96 -3.94 -4.88 3.66
C PHE A 96 -4.06 -4.13 5.00
N VAL A 97 -3.05 -4.21 5.87
CA VAL A 97 -3.03 -3.48 7.14
C VAL A 97 -3.04 -1.97 6.92
N LEU A 98 -2.25 -1.45 5.96
CA LEU A 98 -2.26 -0.04 5.63
C LEU A 98 -3.65 0.41 5.17
N MET A 99 -4.26 -0.34 4.24
CA MET A 99 -5.60 -0.03 3.71
C MET A 99 -6.65 -0.04 4.82
N MET A 100 -6.64 -1.04 5.70
CA MET A 100 -7.56 -1.08 6.84
C MET A 100 -7.41 0.13 7.76
N VAL A 101 -6.18 0.55 8.08
CA VAL A 101 -5.95 1.72 8.93
C VAL A 101 -6.36 3.00 8.23
N LEU A 102 -5.98 3.17 6.95
CA LEU A 102 -6.31 4.34 6.16
C LEU A 102 -7.83 4.47 6.00
N TYR A 103 -8.49 3.46 5.45
CA TYR A 103 -9.93 3.50 5.21
C TYR A 103 -10.74 3.52 6.50
N GLY A 104 -10.28 2.84 7.56
CA GLY A 104 -10.88 2.95 8.88
C GLY A 104 -10.79 4.39 9.42
N LEU A 105 -9.65 5.05 9.28
CA LEU A 105 -9.50 6.47 9.64
C LEU A 105 -10.42 7.37 8.81
N LEU A 106 -10.49 7.18 7.49
CA LEU A 106 -11.36 7.98 6.63
C LEU A 106 -12.84 7.76 6.97
N MET A 107 -13.24 6.52 7.25
CA MET A 107 -14.60 6.18 7.67
C MET A 107 -14.95 6.86 9.00
N LEU A 108 -14.03 6.90 9.96
CA LEU A 108 -14.24 7.61 11.24
C LEU A 108 -14.38 9.12 11.08
N LEU A 109 -13.62 9.72 10.15
CA LEU A 109 -13.59 11.17 9.95
C LEU A 109 -14.72 11.70 9.06
N TYR A 110 -15.09 10.95 8.02
CA TYR A 110 -15.97 11.42 6.97
C TYR A 110 -17.27 10.60 6.85
N GLY A 111 -17.42 9.48 7.54
CA GLY A 111 -18.66 8.70 7.54
C GLY A 111 -18.96 7.95 6.23
N THR A 112 -20.18 7.41 6.16
CA THR A 112 -20.64 6.47 5.12
C THR A 112 -21.95 6.90 4.45
N GLN A 113 -22.23 8.21 4.40
CA GLN A 113 -23.46 8.70 3.78
C GLN A 113 -23.37 8.63 2.24
N GLU A 114 -24.51 8.54 1.55
CA GLU A 114 -24.58 8.62 0.09
C GLU A 114 -23.73 7.56 -0.66
N ILE A 115 -23.63 6.35 -0.11
CA ILE A 115 -22.97 5.23 -0.79
C ILE A 115 -23.81 4.78 -1.98
N THR A 116 -23.26 4.94 -3.18
CA THR A 116 -23.86 4.43 -4.43
C THR A 116 -23.10 3.21 -4.93
N ALA A 117 -23.78 2.35 -5.71
CA ALA A 117 -23.16 1.15 -6.30
C ALA A 117 -21.93 1.50 -7.17
N HIS A 118 -22.00 2.61 -7.91
CA HIS A 118 -20.89 3.11 -8.71
C HIS A 118 -19.66 3.44 -7.85
N LEU A 119 -19.87 4.15 -6.73
CA LEU A 119 -18.78 4.54 -5.82
C LEU A 119 -18.12 3.31 -5.18
N VAL A 120 -18.91 2.33 -4.76
CA VAL A 120 -18.40 1.06 -4.21
C VAL A 120 -17.55 0.32 -5.25
N MET A 121 -18.02 0.25 -6.50
CA MET A 121 -17.28 -0.41 -7.58
C MET A 121 -15.94 0.26 -7.83
N LEU A 122 -15.89 1.60 -7.92
CA LEU A 122 -14.64 2.33 -8.11
C LEU A 122 -13.67 2.14 -6.95
N PHE A 123 -14.18 2.20 -5.72
CA PHE A 123 -13.38 2.00 -4.52
C PHE A 123 -12.79 0.59 -4.44
N LEU A 124 -13.54 -0.43 -4.85
CA LEU A 124 -13.05 -1.82 -4.95
C LEU A 124 -11.97 -1.95 -6.03
N ILE A 125 -12.17 -1.34 -7.20
CA ILE A 125 -11.17 -1.34 -8.28
C ILE A 125 -9.87 -0.68 -7.81
N GLU A 126 -9.96 0.50 -7.20
CA GLU A 126 -8.80 1.21 -6.61
C GLU A 126 -8.07 0.32 -5.60
N SER A 127 -8.83 -0.30 -4.70
CA SER A 127 -8.29 -1.20 -3.66
C SER A 127 -7.55 -2.40 -4.25
N VAL A 128 -8.13 -3.05 -5.26
CA VAL A 128 -7.51 -4.20 -5.94
C VAL A 128 -6.26 -3.77 -6.71
N LEU A 129 -6.32 -2.65 -7.42
CA LEU A 129 -5.17 -2.10 -8.15
C LEU A 129 -4.00 -1.80 -7.21
N TYR A 130 -4.27 -1.15 -6.07
CA TYR A 130 -3.22 -0.87 -5.10
C TYR A 130 -2.58 -2.15 -4.54
N PHE A 131 -3.37 -3.20 -4.35
CA PHE A 131 -2.87 -4.51 -3.95
C PHE A 131 -1.97 -5.16 -5.02
N LEU A 132 -2.31 -4.98 -6.29
CA LEU A 132 -1.51 -5.42 -7.43
C LEU A 132 -0.20 -4.63 -7.52
N GLU A 133 -0.24 -3.30 -7.41
CA GLU A 133 0.95 -2.42 -7.40
C GLU A 133 1.96 -2.83 -6.34
N ALA A 134 1.49 -3.07 -5.11
CA ALA A 134 2.36 -3.55 -4.04
C ALA A 134 2.98 -4.91 -4.39
N ASN A 135 2.21 -5.83 -4.97
CA ASN A 135 2.70 -7.15 -5.37
C ASN A 135 3.64 -7.11 -6.59
N ILE A 136 3.52 -6.11 -7.48
CA ILE A 136 4.51 -5.85 -8.54
C ILE A 136 5.88 -5.56 -7.91
N ILE A 137 5.94 -4.81 -6.81
CA ILE A 137 7.20 -4.58 -6.09
C ILE A 137 7.76 -5.89 -5.52
N ALA A 138 6.91 -6.78 -5.02
CA ALA A 138 7.33 -8.09 -4.50
C ALA A 138 7.97 -8.99 -5.59
N LEU A 139 7.61 -8.81 -6.88
CA LEU A 139 8.24 -9.54 -8.00
C LEU A 139 9.74 -9.25 -8.14
N GLN A 140 10.23 -8.15 -7.55
CA GLN A 140 11.66 -7.85 -7.49
C GLN A 140 12.43 -8.87 -6.62
N PHE A 141 11.75 -9.68 -5.80
CA PHE A 141 12.43 -10.71 -5.03
C PHE A 141 13.15 -11.69 -5.97
N HIS A 142 14.46 -11.90 -5.75
CA HIS A 142 15.37 -12.65 -6.63
C HIS A 142 15.84 -11.91 -7.91
N ARG A 143 15.51 -10.63 -8.08
CA ARG A 143 16.02 -9.78 -9.16
C ARG A 143 16.78 -8.59 -8.56
N GLN A 144 18.09 -8.50 -8.81
CA GLN A 144 18.92 -7.47 -8.17
C GLN A 144 18.45 -6.05 -8.57
N LYS A 145 18.12 -5.23 -7.56
CA LYS A 145 17.94 -3.77 -7.59
C LYS A 145 17.22 -3.18 -8.81
N GLN A 146 16.18 -3.82 -9.32
CA GLN A 146 15.38 -3.26 -10.42
C GLN A 146 14.45 -2.17 -9.88
N VAL A 147 14.89 -0.90 -9.96
CA VAL A 147 14.09 0.29 -9.64
C VAL A 147 12.80 0.34 -10.47
N LEU A 148 12.82 -0.26 -11.66
CA LEU A 148 11.72 -0.33 -12.61
C LEU A 148 10.40 -0.79 -11.98
N PHE A 149 10.41 -1.77 -11.07
CA PHE A 149 9.17 -2.26 -10.44
C PHE A 149 8.44 -1.19 -9.63
N VAL A 150 9.18 -0.31 -8.96
CA VAL A 150 8.59 0.80 -8.20
C VAL A 150 8.10 1.89 -9.13
N ILE A 151 8.89 2.20 -10.16
CA ILE A 151 8.51 3.19 -11.16
C ILE A 151 7.18 2.76 -11.81
N ILE A 152 7.05 1.50 -12.21
CA ILE A 152 5.81 0.96 -12.78
C ILE A 152 4.67 1.08 -11.77
N ALA A 153 4.85 0.67 -10.51
CA ALA A 153 3.81 0.77 -9.49
C ALA A 153 3.35 2.22 -9.26
N ILE A 154 4.30 3.18 -9.19
CA ILE A 154 3.99 4.61 -9.03
C ILE A 154 3.29 5.17 -10.27
N ILE A 155 3.70 4.79 -11.48
CA ILE A 155 3.06 5.24 -12.73
C ILE A 155 1.61 4.74 -12.80
N ILE A 156 1.35 3.49 -12.41
CA ILE A 156 -0.03 2.95 -12.38
C ILE A 156 -0.87 3.75 -11.37
N ASN A 157 -0.34 4.00 -10.18
CA ASN A 157 -1.04 4.76 -9.13
C ASN A 157 -1.36 6.20 -9.58
N LEU A 158 -0.39 6.88 -10.19
CA LEU A 158 -0.57 8.21 -10.77
C LEU A 158 -1.56 8.20 -11.94
N GLY A 159 -1.48 7.22 -12.83
CA GLY A 159 -2.40 7.07 -13.95
C GLY A 159 -3.83 6.94 -13.46
N PHE A 160 -4.06 6.11 -12.45
CA PHE A 160 -5.38 5.96 -11.83
C PHE A 160 -5.87 7.26 -11.19
N HIS A 161 -4.99 7.96 -10.46
CA HIS A 161 -5.31 9.26 -9.89
C HIS A 161 -5.81 10.26 -10.94
N TYR A 162 -5.09 10.41 -12.06
CA TYR A 162 -5.48 11.38 -13.09
C TYR A 162 -6.71 10.96 -13.91
N ILE A 163 -6.97 9.66 -14.06
CA ILE A 163 -8.17 9.19 -14.81
C ILE A 163 -9.46 9.43 -14.03
N PHE A 164 -9.42 9.35 -12.69
CA PHE A 164 -10.62 9.48 -11.84
C PHE A 164 -10.87 10.87 -11.27
N VAL A 165 -9.85 11.74 -11.26
CA VAL A 165 -9.95 13.13 -10.79
C VAL A 165 -10.35 14.10 -11.90
N LEU A 166 -10.17 13.72 -13.17
CA LEU A 166 -10.70 14.43 -14.35
C LEU A 166 -12.14 14.01 -14.65
#